data_AF-A0A7C7PY60-F1
#
_entry.id   AF-A0A7C7PY60-F1
#
_cell.length_a   1.000
_cell.length_b   1.000
_cell.length_c   1.000
_cell.angle_alpha   90.00
_cell.angle_beta   90.00
_cell.angle_gamma   90.00
#
_symmetry.space_group_name_H-M   'P 1'
#
loop_
_entity.id
_entity.type
_entity.pdbx_description
1 polymer ?
#
loop_
_entity_poly.entity_id
_entity_poly.type
_entity_poly.pdbx_seq_one_letter_code
_entity_poly.pdbx_strand_id
1 'polypeptide(L)'
;GIIASRIAAHSGDIAKGVKEAWQWDYDMSKARKALDWATMYEKALDSDRAREYRADVQDEERGVCTMCGEFCAIASSTAIERLLVDGAKGDLLIKLPAECPWLRS
;
A
#
# COMPACT_ATOMS: atom_id res chain seq x y z
N GLY A 1 21.74 -14.41 0.40
CA GLY A 1 21.60 -15.39 1.50
C GLY A 1 20.96 -14.76 2.72
N ILE A 2 21.63 -13.77 3.33
CA ILE A 2 21.23 -13.20 4.64
C ILE A 2 19.80 -12.66 4.67
N ILE A 3 19.39 -11.85 3.70
CA ILE A 3 18.02 -11.31 3.64
C ILE A 3 16.97 -12.42 3.51
N ALA A 4 17.21 -13.41 2.64
CA ALA A 4 16.32 -14.55 2.48
C ALA A 4 16.16 -15.35 3.80
N SER A 5 17.25 -15.57 4.53
CA SER A 5 17.20 -16.21 5.85
C SER A 5 16.44 -15.38 6.88
N ARG A 6 16.56 -14.05 6.87
CA ARG A 6 15.79 -13.14 7.75
C ARG A 6 14.29 -13.19 7.44
N ILE A 7 13.92 -13.23 6.16
CA ILE A 7 12.52 -13.41 5.73
C ILE A 7 11.96 -14.74 6.27
N ALA A 8 12.71 -15.84 6.09
CA ALA A 8 12.30 -17.16 6.55
C ALA A 8 12.14 -17.23 8.08
N ALA A 9 13.06 -16.63 8.83
CA ALA A 9 12.97 -16.54 10.29
C ALA A 9 11.73 -15.77 10.73
N HIS A 10 11.50 -14.58 10.16
CA HIS A 10 10.34 -13.74 10.44
C HIS A 10 9.02 -14.44 10.14
N SER A 11 8.91 -15.13 9.00
CA SER A 11 7.75 -15.97 8.67
C SER A 11 7.49 -17.06 9.72
N GLY A 12 8.56 -17.66 10.27
CA GLY A 12 8.48 -18.62 11.36
C GLY A 12 7.98 -18.01 12.67
N ASP A 13 8.39 -16.78 12.98
CA ASP A 13 7.97 -16.07 14.19
C ASP A 13 6.49 -15.66 14.14
N ILE A 14 5.99 -15.24 12.97
CA ILE A 14 4.55 -15.03 12.75
C ILE A 14 3.77 -16.33 12.96
N ALA A 15 4.23 -17.44 12.38
CA ALA A 15 3.56 -18.74 12.49
C ALA A 15 3.50 -19.25 13.94
N LYS A 16 4.48 -18.90 14.78
CA LYS A 16 4.51 -19.20 16.22
C LYS A 16 3.63 -18.26 17.05
N GLY A 17 3.10 -17.19 16.47
CA GLY A 17 2.26 -16.20 17.17
C GLY A 17 3.06 -15.17 17.97
N VAL A 18 4.30 -14.86 17.58
CA VAL A 18 5.07 -13.78 18.19
C VAL A 18 4.38 -12.45 17.86
N LYS A 19 3.95 -11.72 18.89
CA LYS A 19 3.11 -10.53 18.72
C LYS A 19 3.84 -9.40 18.02
N GLU A 20 5.12 -9.23 18.33
CA GLU A 20 5.99 -8.19 17.79
C GLU A 20 6.24 -8.41 16.28
N ALA A 21 6.39 -9.67 15.86
CA ALA A 21 6.53 -10.02 14.45
C ALA A 21 5.26 -9.66 13.67
N TRP A 22 4.09 -10.05 14.19
CA TRP A 22 2.81 -9.70 13.57
C TRP A 22 2.58 -8.19 13.52
N GLN A 23 2.90 -7.46 14.59
CA GLN A 23 2.75 -6.01 14.66
C GLN A 23 3.63 -5.32 13.62
N TRP A 24 4.83 -5.82 13.37
CA TRP A 24 5.73 -5.27 12.36
C TRP A 24 5.11 -5.38 10.95
N ASP A 25 4.60 -6.54 10.54
CA ASP A 25 3.90 -6.68 9.25
C ASP A 25 2.65 -5.82 9.17
N TYR A 26 1.92 -5.73 10.27
CA TYR A 26 0.70 -4.93 10.33
C TYR A 26 0.97 -3.44 10.16
N ASP A 27 2.01 -2.91 10.81
CA ASP A 27 2.44 -1.52 10.66
C ASP A 27 2.93 -1.23 9.23
N MET A 28 3.69 -2.15 8.63
CA MET A 28 4.09 -2.04 7.22
C MET A 28 2.88 -2.05 6.28
N SER A 29 1.90 -2.92 6.55
CA SER A 29 0.67 -3.04 5.75
C SER A 29 -0.20 -1.79 5.87
N LYS A 30 -0.28 -1.19 7.06
CA LYS A 30 -0.93 0.10 7.28
C LYS A 30 -0.27 1.22 6.48
N ALA A 31 1.05 1.33 6.55
CA ALA A 31 1.80 2.32 5.78
C ALA A 31 1.55 2.15 4.27
N ARG A 32 1.55 0.90 3.78
CA ARG A 32 1.23 0.58 2.38
C ARG A 32 -0.18 0.99 1.99
N LYS A 33 -1.19 0.74 2.84
CA LYS A 33 -2.58 1.16 2.59
C LYS A 33 -2.70 2.69 2.53
N ALA A 34 -1.99 3.40 3.41
CA ALA A 34 -1.98 4.86 3.45
C ALA A 34 -1.17 5.51 2.31
N LEU A 35 -0.49 4.72 1.47
CA LEU A 35 0.50 5.18 0.50
C LEU A 35 1.63 6.01 1.15
N ASP A 36 1.90 5.74 2.43
CA ASP A 36 3.01 6.33 3.17
C ASP A 36 4.29 5.54 2.91
N TRP A 37 4.99 5.95 1.86
CA TRP A 37 6.22 5.32 1.40
C TRP A 37 7.36 5.49 2.41
N ALA A 38 7.45 6.63 3.09
CA ALA A 38 8.53 6.88 4.05
C ALA A 38 8.49 5.87 5.20
N THR A 39 7.34 5.73 5.84
CA THR A 39 7.13 4.75 6.91
C THR A 39 7.27 3.31 6.39
N MET A 40 6.82 3.03 5.16
CA MET A 40 6.99 1.71 4.56
C MET A 40 8.47 1.34 4.38
N TYR A 41 9.34 2.28 3.99
CA TYR A 41 10.78 2.04 3.88
C TYR A 41 11.45 1.81 5.23
N GLU A 42 11.04 2.56 6.26
CA GLU A 42 11.57 2.38 7.61
C GLU A 42 11.25 1.00 8.19
N LYS A 43 10.11 0.43 7.81
CA LYS A 43 9.70 -0.92 8.22
C LYS A 43 10.21 -2.03 7.29
N ALA A 44 10.85 -1.71 6.17
CA ALA A 44 11.36 -2.73 5.26
C ALA A 44 12.58 -3.45 5.86
N LEU A 45 12.73 -4.74 5.54
CA LEU A 45 13.92 -5.51 5.92
C LEU A 45 15.21 -4.97 5.30
N ASP A 46 15.07 -4.34 4.13
CA ASP A 46 16.10 -3.67 3.34
C ASP A 46 15.50 -2.38 2.77
N SER A 47 15.74 -1.26 3.46
CA SER A 47 15.18 0.05 3.14
C SER A 47 15.74 0.62 1.84
N ASP A 48 17.04 0.43 1.60
CA ASP A 48 17.74 1.03 0.48
C ASP A 48 17.30 0.37 -0.82
N ARG A 49 17.22 -0.96 -0.82
CA ARG A 49 16.70 -1.71 -1.97
C ARG A 49 15.24 -1.39 -2.27
N ALA A 50 14.42 -1.17 -1.24
CA ALA A 50 13.02 -0.80 -1.41
C ALA A 50 12.86 0.60 -2.04
N ARG A 51 13.74 1.54 -1.70
CA ARG A 51 13.78 2.89 -2.29
C ARG A 51 14.24 2.86 -3.75
N GLU A 52 15.32 2.12 -4.03
CA GLU A 52 15.82 1.93 -5.40
C GLU A 52 14.73 1.38 -6.32
N TYR A 53 14.07 0.29 -5.91
CA TYR A 53 13.01 -0.29 -6.72
C TYR A 53 11.82 0.65 -6.92
N ARG A 54 11.46 1.45 -5.90
CA ARG A 54 10.38 2.44 -6.09
C ARG A 54 10.77 3.47 -7.14
N ALA A 55 11.98 4.00 -7.07
CA ALA A 55 12.45 5.04 -7.98
C ALA A 55 12.33 4.59 -9.44
N ASP A 56 12.58 3.31 -9.72
CA ASP A 56 12.44 2.72 -11.06
C ASP A 56 10.98 2.58 -11.53
N VAL A 57 10.02 2.46 -10.61
CA VAL A 57 8.60 2.17 -10.91
C VAL A 57 7.65 3.24 -10.38
N GLN A 58 8.13 4.49 -10.29
CA GLN A 58 7.34 5.61 -9.78
C GLN A 58 6.37 6.17 -10.81
N ASP A 59 5.09 6.22 -10.45
CA ASP A 59 4.08 7.02 -11.12
C ASP A 59 3.97 8.35 -10.38
N GLU A 60 4.55 9.40 -10.95
CA GLU A 60 4.59 10.75 -10.35
C GLU A 60 3.22 11.40 -10.29
N GLU A 61 2.34 11.10 -11.24
CA GLU A 61 1.02 11.75 -11.37
C GLU A 61 0.03 11.21 -10.34
N ARG A 62 0.12 9.91 -10.02
CA ARG A 62 -0.83 9.22 -9.14
C ARG A 62 -0.29 8.89 -7.76
N GLY A 63 1.02 9.01 -7.54
CA GLY A 63 1.66 8.69 -6.25
C GLY A 63 1.64 7.19 -5.89
N VAL A 64 1.32 6.31 -6.85
CA VAL A 64 1.25 4.85 -6.70
C VAL A 64 2.38 4.16 -7.49
N CYS A 65 2.48 2.82 -7.40
CA CYS A 65 3.37 2.05 -8.27
C CYS A 65 2.78 1.85 -9.67
N THR A 66 3.64 1.67 -10.66
CA THR A 66 3.23 1.46 -12.06
C THR A 66 2.56 0.11 -12.32
N MET A 67 2.59 -0.82 -11.35
CA MET A 67 2.11 -2.20 -11.51
C MET A 67 0.64 -2.31 -11.94
N CYS A 68 -0.25 -1.48 -11.38
CA CYS A 68 -1.69 -1.55 -11.63
C CYS A 68 -2.22 -0.34 -12.42
N GLY A 69 -1.41 0.71 -12.59
CA GLY A 69 -1.80 1.95 -13.27
C GLY A 69 -3.11 2.53 -12.72
N GLU A 70 -4.09 2.73 -13.61
CA GLU A 70 -5.39 3.36 -13.30
C GLU A 70 -6.25 2.52 -12.36
N PHE A 71 -6.02 1.21 -12.31
CA PHE A 71 -6.84 0.26 -11.57
C PHE A 71 -6.19 -0.16 -10.24
N CYS A 72 -5.47 0.76 -9.59
CA CYS A 72 -4.84 0.50 -8.30
C CYS A 72 -5.90 0.22 -7.22
N ALA A 73 -5.95 -1.04 -6.76
CA ALA A 73 -6.92 -1.47 -5.74
C ALA A 73 -6.81 -0.69 -4.42
N ILE A 74 -5.60 -0.31 -4.00
CA ILE A 74 -5.39 0.44 -2.75
C ILE A 74 -5.92 1.86 -2.87
N ALA A 75 -5.61 2.55 -3.97
CA ALA A 75 -6.10 3.90 -4.21
C ALA A 75 -7.62 3.93 -4.34
N SER A 76 -8.19 2.99 -5.11
CA SER A 76 -9.65 2.90 -5.31
C SER A 76 -10.38 2.56 -4.01
N SER A 77 -9.91 1.58 -3.24
CA SER A 77 -10.53 1.23 -1.96
C SER A 77 -10.44 2.37 -0.94
N THR A 78 -9.29 3.05 -0.87
CA THR A 78 -9.12 4.21 0.01
C THR A 78 -10.01 5.38 -0.40
N ALA A 79 -10.16 5.63 -1.70
CA ALA A 79 -11.07 6.66 -2.21
C ALA A 79 -12.53 6.35 -1.85
N ILE A 80 -12.96 5.09 -2.01
CA ILE A 80 -14.30 4.64 -1.61
C ILE A 80 -14.50 4.79 -0.11
N GLU A 81 -13.56 4.34 0.72
CA GLU A 81 -13.64 4.48 2.18
C GLU A 81 -13.77 5.95 2.59
N ARG A 82 -12.97 6.87 2.02
CA ARG A 82 -13.06 8.31 2.31
C ARG A 82 -14.41 8.91 1.91
N LEU A 83 -14.97 8.47 0.78
CA LEU A 83 -16.28 8.92 0.33
C LEU A 83 -17.42 8.42 1.23
N LEU A 84 -17.34 7.18 1.70
CA LEU A 84 -18.39 6.54 2.48
C LEU A 84 -18.33 6.85 3.99
N VAL A 85 -17.11 6.99 4.54
CA VAL A 85 -16.89 7.14 5.99
C VAL A 85 -16.73 8.60 6.39
N ASP A 86 -15.99 9.40 5.61
CA ASP A 86 -15.61 10.77 6.00
C ASP A 86 -16.55 11.85 5.42
N GLY A 87 -17.49 11.47 4.54
CA GLY A 87 -18.48 12.38 3.97
C GLY A 87 -17.90 13.53 3.14
N ALA A 88 -16.70 13.37 2.59
CA ALA A 88 -16.00 14.39 1.81
C ALA A 88 -16.73 14.65 0.47
N LYS A 89 -17.71 15.57 0.49
CA LYS A 89 -18.22 16.25 -0.71
C LYS A 89 -17.19 17.28 -1.15
N GLY A 90 -16.41 16.98 -2.19
CA GLY A 90 -15.62 18.01 -2.86
C GLY A 90 -14.38 17.45 -3.57
N ASP A 91 -14.42 17.52 -4.90
CA ASP A 91 -13.31 17.40 -5.85
C ASP A 91 -12.30 16.27 -5.61
N LEU A 92 -12.71 15.05 -5.96
CA LEU A 92 -11.74 14.00 -6.26
C LEU A 92 -11.20 14.19 -7.69
N LEU A 93 -9.91 14.52 -7.79
CA LEU A 93 -9.11 14.56 -9.02
C LEU A 93 -8.91 13.19 -9.69
N ILE A 94 -9.57 12.13 -9.23
CA ILE A 94 -9.69 10.89 -9.99
C ILE A 94 -11.05 10.96 -10.68
N LYS A 95 -11.08 11.44 -11.92
CA LYS A 95 -12.25 11.35 -12.79
C LYS A 95 -12.64 9.88 -12.90
N LEU A 96 -13.58 9.44 -12.07
CA LEU A 96 -14.24 8.17 -12.25
C LEU A 96 -14.80 8.17 -13.69
N PRO A 97 -14.52 7.15 -14.51
CA PRO A 97 -15.06 7.09 -15.85
C PRO A 97 -16.59 7.18 -15.77
N ALA A 98 -17.18 8.02 -16.62
CA ALA A 98 -18.61 8.35 -16.62
C ALA A 98 -19.54 7.13 -16.78
N GLU A 99 -18.99 5.97 -17.11
CA GLU A 99 -19.68 4.73 -17.42
C GLU A 99 -19.49 3.65 -16.33
N CYS A 100 -19.27 4.05 -15.08
CA CYS A 100 -19.12 3.10 -13.98
C CYS A 100 -20.45 2.36 -13.72
N PRO A 101 -20.58 1.05 -14.04
CA PRO A 101 -21.87 0.34 -14.04
C PRO A 101 -22.48 0.16 -12.65
N TRP A 102 -21.66 0.25 -11.60
CA TRP A 102 -22.03 0.04 -10.20
C TRP A 102 -22.74 1.24 -9.55
N LEU A 103 -22.88 2.36 -10.26
CA LEU A 103 -23.54 3.58 -9.76
C LEU A 103 -25.03 3.70 -10.15
N ARG A 104 -25.59 2.69 -10.84
CA ARG A 104 -27.01 2.65 -11.29
C ARG A 104 -27.84 1.54 -10.62
N SER A 105 -27.53 1.18 -9.39
CA SER A 105 -28.35 0.28 -8.56
C SER A 105 -28.71 0.94 -7.25
#